data_AF-A0AAX3WW35-F1
#
_entry.id   AF-A0AAX3WW35-F1
#
_cell.length_a   1.000
_cell.length_b   1.000
_cell.length_c   1.000
_cell.angle_alpha   90.00
_cell.angle_beta   90.00
_cell.angle_gamma   90.00
#
_symmetry.space_group_name_H-M   'P 1'
#
loop_
_entity.id
_entity.type
_entity.pdbx_description
1 polymer ?
#
loop_
_entity_poly.entity_id
_entity_poly.type
_entity_poly.pdbx_seq_one_letter_code
_entity_poly.pdbx_strand_id
1 'polypeptide(L)'
;MDKKERLEVVNNLIKFISERGHRFFYSGSNNRTASMILKNNRVYIVDDRTGEEVYAYEGFSHKGFSHGGTLWALVCDFSFFIRTGKSANGKHGYGGLYSGDWGHSDEIQQEIINYAKEISYLKR
;
A
#
# COMPACT_ATOMS: atom_id res chain seq x y z
N MET A 1 2.27 18.71 -1.59
CA MET A 1 2.25 17.59 -0.64
C MET A 1 3.66 17.28 -0.20
N ASP A 2 3.99 17.42 1.07
CA ASP A 2 5.27 17.05 1.66
C ASP A 2 5.36 15.53 1.92
N LYS A 3 6.47 15.04 2.51
CA LYS A 3 6.66 13.61 2.75
C LYS A 3 5.71 13.03 3.81
N LYS A 4 5.38 13.79 4.85
CA LYS A 4 4.47 13.35 5.92
C LYS A 4 3.04 13.31 5.42
N GLU A 5 2.60 14.33 4.69
CA GLU A 5 1.29 14.36 4.06
C GLU A 5 1.11 13.18 3.08
N ARG A 6 2.14 12.83 2.30
CA ARG A 6 2.11 11.63 1.43
C ARG A 6 2.03 10.32 2.21
N LEU A 7 2.67 10.24 3.37
CA LEU A 7 2.57 9.08 4.26
C LEU A 7 1.12 8.90 4.73
N GLU A 8 0.47 9.98 5.15
CA GLU A 8 -0.93 9.97 5.58
C GLU A 8 -1.87 9.56 4.45
N VAL A 9 -1.67 10.10 3.24
CA VAL A 9 -2.43 9.68 2.04
C VAL A 9 -2.34 8.19 1.82
N VAL A 10 -1.12 7.62 1.87
CA VAL A 10 -0.95 6.17 1.69
C VAL A 10 -1.59 5.38 2.83
N ASN A 11 -1.48 5.82 4.07
CA ASN A 11 -2.11 5.12 5.20
C ASN A 11 -3.64 5.16 5.14
N ASN A 12 -4.22 6.27 4.67
CA ASN A 12 -5.65 6.36 4.41
C ASN A 12 -6.08 5.38 3.31
N LEU A 13 -5.29 5.25 2.24
CA LEU A 13 -5.54 4.28 1.18
C LEU A 13 -5.43 2.83 1.67
N ILE A 14 -4.40 2.49 2.45
CA ILE A 14 -4.25 1.15 3.03
C ILE A 14 -5.46 0.83 3.89
N LYS A 15 -5.88 1.76 4.76
CA LYS A 15 -7.08 1.60 5.57
C LYS A 15 -8.32 1.36 4.69
N PHE A 16 -8.51 2.15 3.65
CA PHE A 16 -9.62 2.02 2.72
C PHE A 16 -9.66 0.64 2.06
N ILE A 17 -8.53 0.15 1.55
CA ILE A 17 -8.39 -1.19 0.96
C ILE A 17 -8.72 -2.27 2.01
N SER A 18 -8.28 -2.08 3.26
CA SER A 18 -8.45 -3.04 4.35
C SER A 18 -9.91 -3.25 4.81
N GLU A 19 -10.80 -2.34 4.42
CA GLU A 19 -12.23 -2.39 4.73
C GLU A 19 -13.06 -2.96 3.58
N ARG A 20 -12.46 -3.30 2.43
CA ARG A 20 -13.15 -3.64 1.18
C ARG A 20 -12.71 -4.96 0.58
N GLY A 21 -13.61 -5.62 -0.15
CA GLY A 21 -13.34 -6.89 -0.83
C GLY A 21 -12.69 -7.94 0.08
N HIS A 22 -11.53 -8.47 -0.35
CA HIS A 22 -10.69 -9.42 0.40
C HIS A 22 -10.04 -8.86 1.68
N ARG A 23 -10.22 -7.56 1.97
CA ARG A 23 -9.69 -6.90 3.17
C ARG A 23 -8.17 -7.01 3.29
N PHE A 24 -7.47 -6.81 2.17
CA PHE A 24 -6.01 -6.81 2.15
C PHE A 24 -5.46 -5.79 3.15
N PHE A 25 -4.27 -6.08 3.71
CA PHE A 25 -3.68 -5.29 4.79
C PHE A 25 -4.45 -5.28 6.11
N TYR A 26 -5.47 -6.14 6.31
CA TYR A 26 -6.12 -6.33 7.61
C TYR A 26 -5.99 -7.77 8.11
N SER A 27 -5.55 -7.90 9.35
CA SER A 27 -5.52 -9.15 10.08
C SER A 27 -6.69 -9.21 11.06
N GLY A 28 -7.68 -10.06 10.76
CA GLY A 28 -8.81 -10.30 11.66
C GLY A 28 -8.41 -10.94 12.99
N SER A 29 -7.37 -11.78 13.00
CA SER A 29 -6.89 -12.44 14.22
C SER A 29 -6.24 -11.48 15.22
N ASN A 30 -5.58 -10.43 14.72
CA ASN A 30 -4.90 -9.43 15.56
C ASN A 30 -5.67 -8.12 15.65
N ASN A 31 -6.81 -8.02 14.96
CA ASN A 31 -7.58 -6.79 14.76
C ASN A 31 -6.68 -5.59 14.40
N ARG A 32 -5.81 -5.77 13.40
CA ARG A 32 -4.79 -4.79 13.01
C ARG A 32 -4.83 -4.53 11.51
N THR A 33 -4.68 -3.27 11.13
CA THR A 33 -4.43 -2.85 9.74
C THR A 33 -2.95 -2.52 9.57
N ALA A 34 -2.35 -2.92 8.45
CA ALA A 34 -0.97 -2.58 8.12
C ALA A 34 -0.84 -1.07 7.93
N SER A 35 0.35 -0.52 8.12
CA SER A 35 0.57 0.92 7.93
C SER A 35 2.00 1.22 7.55
N MET A 36 2.19 2.28 6.78
CA MET A 36 3.50 2.81 6.46
C MET A 36 3.97 3.75 7.56
N ILE A 37 5.26 3.67 7.91
CA ILE A 37 5.91 4.55 8.88
C ILE A 37 7.19 5.16 8.32
N LEU A 38 7.60 6.29 8.90
CA LEU A 38 8.88 6.95 8.63
C LEU A 38 9.80 6.80 9.83
N LYS A 39 10.99 6.22 9.61
CA LYS A 39 12.04 6.08 10.63
C LYS A 39 13.37 6.49 10.03
N ASN A 40 14.03 7.49 10.60
CA ASN A 40 15.29 8.04 10.09
C ASN A 40 15.24 8.37 8.58
N ASN A 41 14.15 9.02 8.14
CA ASN A 41 13.88 9.40 6.75
C ASN A 41 13.73 8.23 5.75
N ARG A 42 13.64 7.00 6.26
CA ARG A 42 13.36 5.77 5.51
C ARG A 42 11.93 5.31 5.74
N VAL A 43 11.37 4.63 4.75
CA VAL A 43 9.99 4.14 4.75
C VAL A 43 9.96 2.65 5.10
N TYR A 44 9.06 2.27 6.00
CA TYR A 44 8.79 0.88 6.39
C TYR A 44 7.29 0.62 6.31
N ILE A 45 6.90 -0.64 6.12
CA ILE A 45 5.54 -1.11 6.40
C ILE A 45 5.53 -1.88 7.71
N VAL A 46 4.56 -1.60 8.57
CA VAL A 46 4.23 -2.42 9.73
C VAL A 46 3.19 -3.44 9.28
N ASP A 47 3.55 -4.72 9.27
CA ASP A 47 2.68 -5.80 8.80
C ASP A 47 1.49 -6.03 9.75
N ASP A 48 0.30 -6.27 9.20
CA ASP A 48 -0.93 -6.48 9.98
C ASP A 48 -0.91 -7.79 10.79
N ARG A 49 -0.28 -8.84 10.26
CA ARG A 49 -0.25 -10.16 10.90
C ARG A 49 0.91 -10.30 11.89
N THR A 50 2.12 -9.92 11.52
CA THR A 50 3.31 -10.12 12.35
C THR A 50 3.57 -8.91 13.25
N GLY A 51 3.20 -7.70 12.81
CA GLY A 51 3.58 -6.45 13.47
C GLY A 51 5.02 -6.02 13.21
N GLU A 52 5.75 -6.73 12.34
CA GLU A 52 7.14 -6.40 12.03
C GLU A 52 7.24 -5.13 11.17
N GLU A 53 8.27 -4.32 11.44
CA GLU A 53 8.66 -3.18 10.60
C GLU A 53 9.51 -3.68 9.42
N VAL A 54 8.90 -3.84 8.25
CA VAL A 54 9.56 -4.33 7.04
C VAL A 54 10.04 -3.16 6.18
N TYR A 55 11.30 -3.21 5.74
CA TYR A 55 11.90 -2.14 4.94
C TYR A 55 11.30 -2.10 3.53
N ALA A 56 10.47 -1.09 3.25
CA ALA A 56 9.61 -1.02 2.07
C ALA A 56 10.35 -0.46 0.84
N TYR A 57 11.33 -1.18 0.32
CA TYR A 57 12.11 -0.79 -0.86
C TYR A 57 12.25 -1.96 -1.83
N GLU A 58 12.15 -1.66 -3.12
CA GLU A 58 12.40 -2.63 -4.19
C GLU A 58 13.83 -3.23 -4.07
N GLY A 59 13.95 -4.52 -4.36
CA GLY A 59 15.21 -5.25 -4.31
C GLY A 59 15.65 -5.69 -2.91
N PHE A 60 14.91 -5.32 -1.86
CA PHE A 60 15.16 -5.77 -0.49
C PHE A 60 14.24 -6.95 -0.13
N SER A 61 14.69 -7.74 0.84
CA SER A 61 13.91 -8.85 1.39
C SER A 61 12.63 -8.32 2.06
N HIS A 62 11.49 -8.92 1.72
CA HIS A 62 10.21 -8.71 2.40
C HIS A 62 9.96 -9.76 3.49
N LYS A 63 11.03 -10.32 4.09
CA LYS A 63 10.89 -11.19 5.25
C LYS A 63 10.19 -10.42 6.38
N GLY A 64 9.17 -11.03 6.98
CA GLY A 64 8.30 -10.39 7.97
C GLY A 64 6.99 -9.86 7.40
N PHE A 65 6.89 -9.71 6.07
CA PHE A 65 5.65 -9.36 5.39
C PHE A 65 4.83 -10.62 5.11
N SER A 66 3.56 -10.58 5.49
CA SER A 66 2.67 -11.74 5.51
C SER A 66 1.90 -11.96 4.21
N HIS A 67 1.85 -10.95 3.34
CA HIS A 67 1.16 -11.01 2.06
C HIS A 67 2.08 -11.48 0.92
N GLY A 68 1.47 -11.81 -0.22
CA GLY A 68 2.17 -12.25 -1.43
C GLY A 68 2.88 -11.13 -2.21
N GLY A 69 3.62 -11.52 -3.25
CA GLY A 69 4.46 -10.63 -4.07
C GLY A 69 3.69 -9.48 -4.76
N THR A 70 2.44 -9.70 -5.15
CA THR A 70 1.58 -8.67 -5.76
C THR A 70 1.40 -7.47 -4.82
N LEU A 71 1.07 -7.72 -3.54
CA LEU A 71 0.93 -6.65 -2.56
C LEU A 71 2.27 -6.06 -2.15
N TRP A 72 3.35 -6.84 -2.18
CA TRP A 72 4.68 -6.30 -1.95
C TRP A 72 5.09 -5.27 -3.02
N ALA A 73 4.79 -5.53 -4.29
CA ALA A 73 5.02 -4.58 -5.37
C ALA A 73 4.25 -3.27 -5.14
N LEU A 74 3.01 -3.35 -4.69
CA LEU A 74 2.22 -2.17 -4.31
C LEU A 74 2.82 -1.42 -3.12
N VAL A 75 3.32 -2.12 -2.09
CA VAL A 75 4.02 -1.50 -0.97
C VAL A 75 5.28 -0.75 -1.43
N CYS A 76 5.99 -1.27 -2.43
CA CYS A 76 7.10 -0.57 -3.07
C CYS A 76 6.63 0.68 -3.85
N ASP A 77 5.50 0.61 -4.56
CA ASP A 77 4.89 1.78 -5.20
C ASP A 77 4.54 2.87 -4.17
N PHE A 78 3.89 2.49 -3.07
CA PHE A 78 3.57 3.37 -1.95
C PHE A 78 4.83 4.06 -1.39
N SER A 79 5.88 3.28 -1.11
CA SER A 79 7.16 3.83 -0.64
C SER A 79 7.77 4.81 -1.64
N PHE A 80 7.73 4.51 -2.94
CA PHE A 80 8.24 5.41 -3.97
C PHE A 80 7.47 6.74 -4.01
N PHE A 81 6.14 6.68 -3.93
CA PHE A 81 5.28 7.86 -3.85
C PHE A 81 5.61 8.69 -2.61
N ILE A 82 5.69 8.07 -1.42
CA ILE A 82 6.03 8.76 -0.17
C ILE A 82 7.38 9.47 -0.30
N ARG A 83 8.40 8.80 -0.83
CA ARG A 83 9.75 9.37 -0.93
C ARG A 83 9.85 10.51 -1.93
N THR A 84 9.20 10.39 -3.08
CA THR A 84 9.48 11.23 -4.25
C THR A 84 8.36 12.19 -4.63
N GLY A 85 7.11 11.90 -4.20
CA GLY A 85 5.91 12.58 -4.68
C GLY A 85 5.58 12.32 -6.16
N LYS A 86 6.30 11.41 -6.82
CA LYS A 86 6.05 11.04 -8.21
C LYS A 86 5.08 9.86 -8.27
N SER A 87 4.37 9.75 -9.39
CA SER A 87 3.50 8.60 -9.67
C SER A 87 4.31 7.32 -9.63
N ALA A 88 3.78 6.33 -8.92
CA ALA A 88 4.43 5.04 -8.70
C ALA A 88 3.61 3.86 -9.21
N ASN A 89 2.34 4.05 -9.59
CA ASN A 89 1.41 2.95 -9.80
C ASN A 89 1.87 1.96 -10.88
N GLY A 90 2.08 0.71 -10.47
CA GLY A 90 2.50 -0.39 -11.34
C GLY A 90 3.99 -0.34 -11.70
N LYS A 91 4.78 0.55 -11.08
CA LYS A 91 6.20 0.70 -11.39
C LYS A 91 7.01 -0.50 -10.92
N HIS A 92 6.65 -1.09 -9.79
CA HIS A 92 7.36 -2.24 -9.22
C HIS A 92 6.67 -3.57 -9.58
N GLY A 93 5.81 -3.57 -10.62
CA GLY A 93 5.16 -4.76 -11.17
C GLY A 93 3.66 -4.84 -10.88
N TYR A 94 3.03 -5.88 -11.43
CA TYR A 94 1.63 -6.25 -11.20
C TYR A 94 0.64 -5.08 -11.27
N GLY A 95 0.79 -4.12 -12.19
CA GLY A 95 -0.21 -3.08 -12.49
C GLY A 95 -0.60 -2.11 -11.36
N GLY A 96 -0.06 -2.24 -10.14
CA GLY A 96 -0.46 -1.45 -8.97
C GLY A 96 -1.95 -1.61 -8.66
N LEU A 97 -2.63 -0.49 -8.42
CA LEU A 97 -4.08 -0.44 -8.16
C LEU A 97 -4.95 -0.74 -9.40
N TYR A 98 -4.37 -0.92 -10.58
CA TYR A 98 -5.12 -1.32 -11.79
C TYR A 98 -4.99 -2.80 -12.13
N SER A 99 -4.28 -3.60 -11.31
CA SER A 99 -4.16 -5.03 -11.59
C SER A 99 -5.43 -5.80 -11.26
N GLY A 100 -5.82 -6.69 -12.17
CA GLY A 100 -6.87 -7.67 -11.96
C GLY A 100 -6.44 -8.87 -11.11
N ASP A 101 -5.15 -9.01 -10.78
CA ASP A 101 -4.61 -10.14 -10.00
C ASP A 101 -5.06 -10.13 -8.53
N TRP A 102 -5.71 -9.05 -8.10
CA TRP A 102 -6.21 -8.87 -6.74
C TRP A 102 -7.45 -9.71 -6.46
N GLY A 103 -8.15 -10.16 -7.51
CA GLY A 103 -9.36 -10.98 -7.39
C GLY A 103 -10.56 -10.24 -6.78
N HIS A 104 -10.53 -8.91 -6.71
CA HIS A 104 -11.71 -8.10 -6.39
C HIS A 104 -12.72 -8.12 -7.54
N SER A 105 -13.99 -7.82 -7.24
CA SER A 105 -14.94 -7.47 -8.29
C SER A 105 -14.56 -6.12 -8.91
N ASP A 106 -15.00 -5.89 -10.15
CA ASP A 106 -14.77 -4.63 -10.87
C ASP A 106 -15.27 -3.42 -10.07
N GLU A 107 -16.41 -3.57 -9.37
CA GLU A 107 -16.99 -2.53 -8.52
C GLU A 107 -16.05 -2.13 -7.37
N ILE A 108 -15.53 -3.10 -6.62
CA ILE A 108 -14.60 -2.84 -5.51
C ILE A 108 -13.29 -2.27 -6.03
N GLN A 109 -12.78 -2.81 -7.14
CA GLN A 109 -11.55 -2.30 -7.76
C GLN A 109 -11.72 -0.83 -8.16
N GLN A 110 -12.84 -0.49 -8.79
CA GLN A 110 -13.14 0.87 -9.22
C GLN A 110 -13.33 1.81 -8.02
N GLU A 111 -13.92 1.34 -6.92
CA GLU A 111 -14.06 2.11 -5.69
C GLU A 111 -12.68 2.49 -5.10
N ILE A 112 -11.76 1.52 -5.04
CA ILE A 112 -10.37 1.74 -4.58
C ILE A 112 -9.65 2.73 -5.50
N ILE A 113 -9.78 2.58 -6.82
CA ILE A 113 -9.16 3.48 -7.79
C ILE A 113 -9.71 4.91 -7.65
N ASN A 114 -11.02 5.05 -7.50
CA ASN A 114 -11.67 6.37 -7.36
C ASN A 114 -11.20 7.06 -6.09
N TYR A 115 -11.18 6.34 -4.96
CA TYR A 115 -10.67 6.89 -3.71
C TYR A 115 -9.20 7.28 -3.83
N ALA A 116 -8.37 6.44 -4.45
CA ALA A 116 -6.97 6.74 -4.69
C ALA A 116 -6.75 8.01 -5.54
N LYS A 117 -7.65 8.31 -6.49
CA LYS A 117 -7.65 9.57 -7.25
C LYS A 117 -8.11 10.75 -6.39
N GLU A 118 -9.13 10.56 -5.55
CA GLU A 118 -9.66 11.59 -4.65
C GLU A 118 -8.59 12.11 -3.69
N ILE A 119 -7.86 11.20 -3.05
CA ILE A 119 -6.79 11.54 -2.10
C ILE A 119 -5.46 11.92 -2.78
N SER A 120 -5.47 12.06 -4.11
CA SER A 120 -4.30 12.45 -4.92
C SER A 120 -3.11 11.46 -4.88
N TYR A 121 -3.36 10.18 -4.60
CA TYR A 121 -2.37 9.11 -4.80
C TYR A 121 -2.21 8.78 -6.29
N LEU A 122 -3.34 8.56 -6.98
CA LEU A 122 -3.39 8.45 -8.44
C LEU A 122 -3.64 9.82 -9.07
N LYS A 123 -3.05 10.05 -10.23
CA LYS A 123 -3.40 11.20 -11.07
C LYS A 123 -4.80 11.01 -11.66
N ARG A 124 -5.53 12.11 -11.79
CA ARG A 124 -6.85 12.16 -12.45
C ARG A 124 -6.76 11.72 -13.90
#